data_AF-A0AAU4LGQ4-F1
#
_entry.id   AF-A0AAU4LGQ4-F1
#
_cell.length_a   1.000
_cell.length_b   1.000
_cell.length_c   1.000
_cell.angle_alpha   90.00
_cell.angle_beta   90.00
_cell.angle_gamma   90.00
#
_symmetry.space_group_name_H-M   'P 1'
#
loop_
_entity.id
_entity.type
_entity.pdbx_description
1 polymer ?
#
loop_
_entity_poly.entity_id
_entity_poly.type
_entity_poly.pdbx_seq_one_letter_code
_entity_poly.pdbx_strand_id
1 'polypeptide(L)' 'MRPFVLNYALPAENSAVTIPYTYDSNLQLNVLPDGRPAISDRAVILATGTTTSTAGSQTHFDD' A
#
# COMPACT_ATOMS: atom_id res chain seq x y z
N MET A 1 -26.51 6.97 -16.54
CA MET A 1 -25.80 7.53 -15.36
C MET A 1 -24.59 6.66 -15.10
N ARG A 2 -23.36 7.22 -15.10
CA ARG A 2 -22.12 6.46 -14.88
C ARG A 2 -21.59 6.77 -13.47
N PRO A 3 -21.19 5.77 -12.65
CA PRO A 3 -20.61 6.02 -11.34
C PRO A 3 -19.44 7.01 -11.42
N PHE A 4 -19.41 7.98 -10.49
CA PHE A 4 -18.42 9.07 -10.45
C PHE A 4 -16.99 8.55 -10.62
N VAL A 5 -16.63 7.48 -9.89
CA VAL A 5 -15.28 6.89 -9.89
C VAL A 5 -14.83 6.39 -11.27
N LEU A 6 -15.78 5.92 -12.11
CA LEU A 6 -15.47 5.39 -13.44
C LEU A 6 -15.17 6.49 -14.47
N ASN A 7 -15.39 7.76 -14.14
CA ASN A 7 -14.99 8.88 -15.00
C ASN A 7 -13.50 9.23 -14.82
N TYR A 8 -12.86 8.77 -13.74
CA TYR A 8 -11.47 9.07 -13.40
C TYR A 8 -10.58 7.82 -13.31
N ALA A 9 -11.16 6.64 -13.52
CA ALA A 9 -10.40 5.41 -13.58
C ALA A 9 -9.47 5.44 -14.80
N LEU A 10 -8.17 5.57 -14.56
CA LEU A 10 -7.15 5.37 -15.58
C LEU A 10 -6.93 3.86 -15.75
N PRO A 11 -6.76 3.36 -17.00
CA PRO A 11 -6.32 1.98 -17.21
C PRO A 11 -5.02 1.74 -16.44
N ALA A 12 -4.94 0.63 -15.72
CA ALA A 12 -3.68 0.25 -15.08
C ALA A 12 -2.62 0.07 -16.18
N GLU A 13 -1.51 0.80 -16.07
CA GLU A 13 -0.33 0.60 -16.89
C GLU A 13 0.08 -0.87 -16.80
N ASN A 14 0.03 -1.58 -17.92
CA ASN A 14 0.43 -2.98 -17.96
C ASN A 14 1.96 -3.04 -17.92
N SER A 15 2.52 -3.05 -16.71
CA SER A 15 3.96 -3.06 -16.52
C SER A 15 4.51 -4.37 -17.08
N ALA A 16 5.34 -4.28 -18.13
CA ALA A 16 5.92 -5.44 -18.82
C ALA A 16 6.80 -6.33 -17.92
N VAL A 17 7.15 -5.86 -16.72
CA VAL A 17 7.97 -6.58 -15.76
C VAL A 17 7.12 -6.95 -14.54
N THR A 18 6.65 -8.19 -14.51
CA THR A 18 6.15 -8.80 -13.27
C THR A 18 7.35 -9.35 -12.52
N ILE A 19 8.05 -8.51 -11.75
CA ILE A 19 8.99 -9.06 -10.76
C ILE A 19 8.12 -9.77 -9.72
N PRO A 20 8.24 -11.09 -9.53
CA PRO A 20 7.43 -11.78 -8.54
C PRO A 20 7.77 -11.26 -7.15
N TYR A 21 6.76 -10.81 -6.43
CA TYR A 21 6.88 -10.41 -5.03
C TYR A 21 5.78 -11.07 -4.22
N THR A 22 6.03 -11.26 -2.92
CA THR A 22 5.03 -11.68 -1.94
C THR A 22 4.91 -10.61 -0.87
N TYR A 23 3.73 -10.50 -0.26
CA TYR A 23 3.56 -9.64 0.90
C TYR A 23 4.08 -10.38 2.15
N ASP A 24 5.01 -9.75 2.89
CA ASP A 24 5.46 -10.20 4.21
C ASP A 24 4.73 -9.39 5.29
N SER A 25 3.83 -10.06 6.03
CA SER A 25 3.02 -9.43 7.08
C SER A 25 3.83 -9.01 8.30
N ASN A 26 4.98 -9.62 8.56
CA ASN A 26 5.83 -9.24 9.69
C ASN A 26 6.55 -7.91 9.44
N LEU A 27 6.91 -7.66 8.18
CA LEU A 27 7.52 -6.41 7.74
C LEU A 27 6.50 -5.37 7.26
N GLN A 28 5.28 -5.82 6.96
CA GLN A 28 4.24 -5.05 6.26
C GLN A 28 4.72 -4.50 4.91
N LEU A 29 5.52 -5.29 4.18
CA LEU A 29 6.13 -4.90 2.91
C LEU A 29 5.98 -5.99 1.86
N ASN A 30 5.91 -5.58 0.60
CA ASN A 30 6.14 -6.49 -0.52
C ASN A 30 7.64 -6.80 -0.61
N VAL A 31 7.98 -8.09 -0.66
CA VAL A 31 9.36 -8.58 -0.71
C VAL A 31 9.61 -9.42 -1.97
N LEU A 32 10.84 -9.35 -2.46
CA LEU A 32 11.36 -10.18 -3.54
C LEU A 32 11.58 -11.63 -3.07
N PRO A 33 11.87 -12.59 -3.97
CA PRO A 33 12.10 -13.98 -3.60
C PRO A 33 13.30 -14.19 -2.67
N ASP A 34 14.21 -13.23 -2.58
CA ASP A 34 15.36 -13.22 -1.66
C ASP A 34 15.06 -12.53 -0.31
N GLY A 35 13.81 -12.11 -0.09
CA GLY A 35 13.36 -11.47 1.15
C GLY A 35 13.67 -9.97 1.24
N ARG A 36 14.35 -9.37 0.26
CA ARG A 36 14.57 -7.91 0.27
C ARG A 36 13.27 -7.17 -0.09
N PRO A 37 13.03 -5.95 0.46
CA PRO A 37 11.91 -5.13 0.03
C PRO A 37 11.90 -4.92 -1.50
N ALA A 38 10.73 -5.03 -2.11
CA ALA A 38 10.56 -4.78 -3.54
C ALA A 38 10.74 -3.29 -3.91
N ILE A 39 10.60 -2.40 -2.93
CA ILE A 39 10.89 -0.96 -3.06
C ILE A 39 12.37 -0.69 -2.81
N SER A 40 13.01 0.08 -3.70
CA SER A 40 14.41 0.49 -3.57
C SER A 40 14.59 1.92 -3.04
N ASP A 41 13.53 2.73 -3.00
CA ASP A 41 13.59 4.11 -2.53
C ASP A 41 13.64 4.16 -1.01
N ARG A 42 14.81 4.50 -0.47
CA ARG A 42 15.06 4.56 0.97
C ARG A 42 14.32 5.71 1.66
N ALA A 43 14.10 6.84 0.99
CA ALA A 43 13.37 7.96 1.58
C ALA A 43 11.90 7.58 1.77
N VAL A 44 11.33 6.89 0.78
CA VAL A 44 9.97 6.34 0.90
C VAL A 44 9.88 5.30 1.99
N ILE A 45 10.80 4.33 2.07
CA ILE A 45 10.81 3.31 3.13
C ILE A 45 10.86 3.94 4.53
N LEU A 46 11.65 5.01 4.71
CA LEU A 46 11.73 5.74 5.98
C LEU A 46 10.43 6.49 6.31
N ALA A 47 9.79 7.09 5.30
CA ALA A 47 8.56 7.85 5.48
C ALA A 47 7.32 6.95 5.68
N THR A 48 7.32 5.75 5.10
CA THR A 48 6.22 4.77 5.21
C THR A 48 6.42 3.76 6.33
N GLY A 49 7.59 3.79 7.00
CA GLY A 49 7.84 3.02 8.20
C GLY A 49 6.81 3.37 9.27
N THR A 50 5.85 2.45 9.47
CA THR A 50 4.71 2.53 10.39
C THR A 50 3.71 3.64 10.07
N THR A 51 2.65 3.29 9.33
CA THR A 51 1.37 4.01 9.46
C THR A 51 0.68 3.52 10.73
N THR A 52 1.01 4.11 11.88
CA THR A 52 0.10 4.00 13.03
C THR A 52 -1.21 4.63 12.60
N SER A 53 -2.20 3.78 12.33
CA SER A 53 -3.54 4.24 12.01
C SER A 53 -4.10 4.98 13.22
N THR A 54 -4.20 6.31 13.14
CA THR A 54 -4.97 7.12 14.09
C THR A 54 -6.49 6.93 13.89
N ALA A 55 -6.90 6.00 13.02
CA ALA A 55 -8.30 5.72 12.72
C ALA A 55 -9.07 5.03 13.86
N GLY A 56 -8.46 4.90 15.05
CA GLY A 56 -9.00 4.15 16.19
C GLY A 56 -9.49 4.95 17.39
N SER A 57 -9.60 6.28 17.34
CA SER A 57 -10.06 7.02 18.54
C SER A 57 -10.99 8.19 18.25
N GLN A 58 -12.22 7.89 17.84
CA GLN A 58 -13.36 8.61 18.39
C GLN A 58 -14.57 7.69 18.46
N THR A 59 -14.51 6.70 19.36
CA THR A 59 -15.74 6.09 19.87
C THR A 59 -16.39 7.16 20.75
N HIS A 60 -17.36 7.88 20.21
CA HIS A 60 -18.22 8.76 21.00
C HIS A 60 -19.13 7.85 21.82
N PHE A 61 -18.83 7.69 23.10
CA PHE A 61 -19.78 7.10 24.04
C PHE A 61 -20.67 8.26 24.51
N ASP A 62 -21.78 8.46 23.79
CA ASP A 62 -22.93 9.19 24.32
C ASP A 62 -23.65 8.27 25.32
N ASP A 63 -23.17 8.21 26.55
CA ASP A 63 -23.91 7.75 27.72
C ASP A 63 -23.81 8.81 28.84
#